data_AF-A0A1Q7R2C2-F1
#
_entry.id   AF-A0A1Q7R2C2-F1
#
_cell.length_a   1.000
_cell.length_b   1.000
_cell.length_c   1.000
_cell.angle_alpha   90.00
_cell.angle_beta   90.00
_cell.angle_gamma   90.00
#
_symmetry.space_group_name_H-M   'P 1'
#
loop_
_entity.id
_entity.type
_entity.pdbx_description
1 polymer ?
#
loop_
_entity_poly.entity_id
_entity_poly.type
_entity_poly.pdbx_seq_one_letter_code
_entity_poly.pdbx_strand_id
1 'polypeptide(L)'
;MAGLQNVKLMSADGTFSPDFYKAGGDAVVGMYHTSPDLTEGALGTRYTAFLAKHKKKYGENVLSAFHAHAYDAAMIIFSAMEKVGKKDAAGNLYIGRKALRDALFATKGFRGVTGTITCNKFGDCADPKIAVYISNSSDPAKWNPGEEPKKIYP
;
A
#
# COMPACT_ATOMS: atom_id res chain seq x y z
N MET A 1 13.16 10.35 -24.61
CA MET A 1 14.25 9.36 -24.76
C MET A 1 14.58 9.20 -26.24
N ALA A 2 15.84 9.29 -26.63
CA ALA A 2 16.22 9.07 -28.03
C ALA A 2 15.88 7.63 -28.43
N GLY A 3 15.11 7.46 -29.52
CA GLY A 3 14.69 6.15 -30.04
C GLY A 3 13.38 5.60 -29.48
N LEU A 4 12.75 6.26 -28.49
CA LEU A 4 11.46 5.85 -27.92
C LEU A 4 10.40 6.96 -27.95
N GLN A 5 10.57 7.97 -28.81
CA GLN A 5 9.74 9.17 -28.82
C GLN A 5 8.25 8.90 -29.02
N ASN A 6 7.90 7.79 -29.68
CA ASN A 6 6.52 7.40 -29.97
C ASN A 6 6.04 6.19 -29.15
N VAL A 7 6.87 5.66 -28.25
CA VAL A 7 6.53 4.49 -27.44
C VAL A 7 5.82 4.94 -26.17
N LYS A 8 4.67 4.33 -25.88
CA LYS A 8 4.03 4.50 -24.57
C LYS A 8 4.81 3.69 -23.54
N LEU A 9 5.35 4.38 -22.56
CA LEU A 9 6.05 3.76 -21.45
C LEU A 9 5.05 3.45 -20.34
N MET A 10 5.22 2.29 -19.73
CA MET A 10 4.38 1.83 -18.62
C MET A 10 5.26 1.18 -17.55
N SER A 11 4.86 1.34 -16.30
CA SER A 11 5.54 0.74 -15.16
C SER A 11 4.54 0.26 -14.10
N ALA A 12 5.03 -0.54 -13.16
CA ALA A 12 4.27 -0.97 -12.00
C ALA A 12 4.45 -0.01 -10.80
N ASP A 13 3.86 -0.41 -9.69
CA ASP A 13 3.79 0.25 -8.38
C ASP A 13 5.17 0.61 -7.81
N GLY A 14 6.22 -0.14 -8.17
CA GLY A 14 7.61 0.17 -7.79
C GLY A 14 8.12 1.55 -8.24
N THR A 15 7.45 2.19 -9.19
CA THR A 15 7.74 3.57 -9.67
C THR A 15 6.67 4.59 -9.27
N PHE A 16 5.70 4.19 -8.46
CA PHE A 16 4.56 5.01 -8.10
C PHE A 16 4.84 5.81 -6.82
N SER A 17 5.76 6.78 -6.94
CA SER A 17 6.22 7.63 -5.83
C SER A 17 6.70 9.00 -6.34
N PRO A 18 6.74 10.03 -5.47
CA PRO A 18 7.33 11.32 -5.83
C PRO A 18 8.84 11.23 -6.11
N ASP A 19 9.54 10.24 -5.54
CA ASP A 19 10.97 10.03 -5.83
C ASP A 19 11.21 9.61 -7.28
N PHE A 20 10.30 8.83 -7.88
CA PHE A 20 10.37 8.49 -9.29
C PHE A 20 10.21 9.73 -10.17
N TYR A 21 9.29 10.63 -9.82
CA TYR A 21 9.10 11.90 -10.52
C TYR A 21 10.38 12.74 -10.46
N LYS A 22 10.98 12.83 -9.28
CA LYS A 22 12.25 13.55 -9.06
C LYS A 22 13.39 12.97 -9.88
N ALA A 23 13.49 11.64 -9.97
CA ALA A 23 14.55 10.96 -10.70
C ALA A 23 14.35 10.98 -12.22
N GLY A 24 13.10 10.84 -12.70
CA GLY A 24 12.77 10.76 -14.12
C GLY A 24 12.60 12.11 -14.82
N GLY A 25 12.29 13.18 -14.07
CA GLY A 25 12.03 14.50 -14.64
C GLY A 25 10.97 14.45 -15.74
N ASP A 26 11.16 15.19 -16.83
CA ASP A 26 10.18 15.25 -17.92
C ASP A 26 9.94 13.92 -18.64
N ALA A 27 10.82 12.93 -18.45
CA ALA A 27 10.61 11.60 -19.02
C ALA A 27 9.41 10.86 -18.40
N VAL A 28 8.93 11.26 -17.22
CA VAL A 28 7.76 10.65 -16.58
C VAL A 28 6.44 11.12 -17.19
N VAL A 29 6.42 12.25 -17.89
CA VAL A 29 5.19 12.82 -18.44
C VAL A 29 4.67 11.93 -19.57
N GLY A 30 3.41 11.50 -19.45
CA GLY A 30 2.76 10.57 -20.36
C GLY A 30 3.06 9.09 -20.08
N MET A 31 3.81 8.77 -19.03
CA MET A 31 3.99 7.40 -18.57
C MET A 31 2.71 6.86 -17.91
N TYR A 32 2.43 5.58 -18.15
CA TYR A 32 1.35 4.86 -17.48
C TYR A 32 1.88 4.09 -16.27
N HIS A 33 1.06 3.96 -15.24
CA HIS A 33 1.41 3.20 -14.05
C HIS A 33 0.27 2.27 -13.65
N THR A 34 0.55 1.00 -13.33
CA THR A 34 -0.36 0.17 -12.54
C THR A 34 0.06 0.23 -11.08
N SER A 35 -0.87 0.57 -10.19
CA SER A 35 -0.60 0.70 -8.76
C SER A 35 -1.85 0.37 -7.95
N PRO A 36 -1.76 0.13 -6.62
CA PRO A 36 -2.95 0.11 -5.79
C PRO A 36 -3.79 1.37 -5.98
N ASP A 37 -5.11 1.18 -6.01
CA ASP A 37 -6.05 2.29 -6.08
C ASP A 37 -6.11 2.99 -4.72
N LEU A 38 -5.38 4.10 -4.60
CA LEU A 38 -5.30 4.90 -3.37
C LEU A 38 -6.41 5.95 -3.25
N THR A 39 -7.46 5.89 -4.08
CA THR A 39 -8.60 6.80 -3.94
C THR A 39 -9.47 6.41 -2.75
N GLU A 40 -10.12 7.40 -2.11
CA GLU A 40 -11.11 7.11 -1.07
C GLU A 40 -12.26 6.24 -1.57
N GLY A 41 -12.64 6.36 -2.84
CA GLY A 41 -13.66 5.51 -3.45
C GLY A 41 -13.29 4.02 -3.44
N ALA A 42 -12.00 3.69 -3.52
CA ALA A 42 -11.53 2.31 -3.53
C ALA A 42 -11.25 1.76 -2.12
N LEU A 43 -10.65 2.55 -1.23
CA LEU A 43 -10.21 2.10 0.10
C LEU A 43 -11.14 2.51 1.25
N GLY A 44 -12.05 3.45 1.01
CA GLY A 44 -13.04 3.94 1.97
C GLY A 44 -12.47 4.87 3.07
N THR A 45 -13.34 5.23 4.01
CA THR A 45 -13.05 6.26 5.04
C THR A 45 -12.00 5.84 6.08
N ARG A 46 -11.73 4.53 6.23
CA ARG A 46 -10.66 4.05 7.11
C ARG A 46 -9.28 4.48 6.60
N TYR A 47 -9.13 4.51 5.28
CA TYR A 47 -7.91 4.97 4.65
C TYR A 47 -7.71 6.48 4.84
N THR A 48 -8.74 7.30 4.62
CA THR A 48 -8.63 8.75 4.85
C THR A 48 -8.37 9.10 6.31
N ALA A 49 -8.97 8.37 7.25
CA ALA A 49 -8.66 8.47 8.68
C ALA A 49 -7.21 8.06 8.99
N PHE A 50 -6.68 7.04 8.31
CA PHE A 50 -5.28 6.64 8.43
C PHE A 50 -4.33 7.76 7.93
N LEU A 51 -4.60 8.37 6.78
CA LEU A 51 -3.81 9.50 6.25
C LEU A 51 -3.77 10.68 7.22
N ALA A 52 -4.93 11.04 7.79
CA ALA A 52 -5.01 12.12 8.78
C ALA A 52 -4.19 11.81 10.04
N LYS A 53 -4.24 10.57 10.54
CA LYS A 53 -3.42 10.13 11.69
C LYS A 53 -1.93 10.14 11.37
N HIS A 54 -1.54 9.69 10.18
CA HIS A 54 -0.16 9.73 9.71
C HIS A 54 0.37 11.15 9.71
N LYS A 55 -0.32 12.07 9.02
CA LYS A 55 0.06 13.48 8.94
C LYS A 55 0.13 14.15 10.30
N LYS A 56 -0.84 13.88 11.19
CA LYS A 56 -0.80 14.41 12.56
C LYS A 56 0.40 13.91 13.35
N LYS A 57 0.81 12.66 13.16
CA LYS A 57 1.90 12.03 13.92
C LYS A 57 3.29 12.40 13.40
N TYR A 58 3.46 12.43 12.09
CA TYR A 58 4.77 12.56 11.45
C TYR A 58 4.98 13.90 10.74
N GLY A 59 3.95 14.74 10.63
CA GLY A 59 4.03 16.05 9.97
C GLY A 59 4.04 16.00 8.45
N GLU A 60 4.01 14.82 7.85
CA GLU A 60 4.12 14.61 6.41
C GLU A 60 3.01 13.71 5.84
N ASN A 61 2.74 13.90 4.55
CA ASN A 61 1.88 12.99 3.80
C ASN A 61 2.58 11.64 3.60
N VAL A 62 1.81 10.61 3.30
CA VAL A 62 2.38 9.32 2.91
C VAL A 62 3.06 9.42 1.54
N LEU A 63 4.19 8.74 1.38
CA LEU A 63 5.11 8.98 0.26
C LEU A 63 5.16 7.85 -0.79
N SER A 64 4.41 6.77 -0.60
CA SER A 64 4.59 5.55 -1.41
C SER A 64 3.26 4.83 -1.66
N ALA A 65 3.16 4.01 -2.70
CA ALA A 65 2.01 3.13 -2.95
C ALA A 65 1.69 2.14 -1.81
N PHE A 66 2.65 1.85 -0.93
CA PHE A 66 2.61 0.66 -0.05
C PHE A 66 2.24 0.94 1.41
N HIS A 67 2.14 2.20 1.84
CA HIS A 67 1.97 2.55 3.26
C HIS A 67 0.73 1.90 3.91
N ALA A 68 -0.38 1.83 3.19
CA ALA A 68 -1.63 1.26 3.69
C ALA A 68 -1.53 -0.26 3.83
N HIS A 69 -0.93 -0.91 2.83
CA HIS A 69 -0.67 -2.35 2.82
C HIS A 69 0.30 -2.76 3.92
N ALA A 70 1.35 -1.97 4.16
CA ALA A 70 2.31 -2.20 5.25
C ALA A 70 1.63 -2.04 6.63
N TYR A 71 0.74 -1.06 6.77
CA TYR A 71 -0.04 -0.89 7.99
C TYR A 71 -0.90 -2.13 8.25
N ASP A 72 -1.67 -2.59 7.26
CA ASP A 72 -2.52 -3.76 7.40
C ASP A 72 -1.70 -5.03 7.67
N ALA A 73 -0.55 -5.22 7.02
CA ALA A 73 0.37 -6.32 7.27
C ALA A 73 0.87 -6.33 8.73
N ALA A 74 1.23 -5.17 9.29
CA ALA A 74 1.61 -5.07 10.69
C ALA A 74 0.43 -5.42 11.62
N MET A 75 -0.76 -4.92 11.31
CA MET A 75 -1.95 -5.15 12.13
C MET A 75 -2.40 -6.62 12.14
N ILE A 76 -2.29 -7.35 11.02
CA ILE A 76 -2.58 -8.80 11.01
C ILE A 76 -1.54 -9.59 11.80
N ILE A 77 -0.26 -9.19 11.77
CA ILE A 77 0.80 -9.81 12.58
C ILE A 77 0.52 -9.57 14.07
N PHE A 78 0.22 -8.34 14.49
CA PHE A 78 -0.11 -8.04 15.87
C PHE A 78 -1.35 -8.81 16.35
N SER A 79 -2.41 -8.87 15.54
CA SER A 79 -3.59 -9.68 15.88
C SER A 79 -3.27 -11.16 16.02
N ALA A 80 -2.39 -11.71 15.19
CA ALA A 80 -1.94 -13.10 15.32
C ALA A 80 -1.10 -13.30 16.60
N MET A 81 -0.20 -12.37 16.93
CA MET A 81 0.60 -12.39 18.16
C MET A 81 -0.28 -12.36 19.41
N GLU A 82 -1.31 -11.52 19.45
CA GLU A 82 -2.28 -11.45 20.56
C GLU A 82 -3.03 -12.78 20.75
N LYS A 83 -3.35 -13.48 19.65
CA LYS A 83 -4.06 -14.76 19.71
C LYS A 83 -3.20 -15.90 20.24
N VAL A 84 -1.90 -15.92 19.94
CA VAL A 84 -1.03 -17.08 20.24
C VAL A 84 0.01 -16.83 21.33
N GLY A 85 0.18 -15.58 21.74
CA GLY A 85 1.10 -15.18 22.79
C GLY A 85 0.74 -15.84 24.11
N LYS A 86 1.75 -16.37 24.79
CA LYS A 86 1.63 -16.98 26.12
C LYS A 86 2.64 -16.34 27.06
N LYS A 87 2.36 -16.35 28.36
CA LYS A 87 3.37 -16.03 29.38
C LYS A 87 3.98 -17.31 29.91
N ASP A 88 5.29 -17.35 30.08
CA ASP A 88 5.97 -18.42 30.81
C ASP A 88 5.78 -18.24 32.34
N ALA A 89 6.35 -19.16 33.14
CA ALA A 89 6.27 -19.11 34.59
C ALA A 89 6.93 -17.85 35.21
N ALA A 90 7.87 -17.22 34.51
CA ALA A 90 8.52 -15.97 34.92
C ALA A 90 7.78 -14.72 34.41
N GLY A 91 6.67 -14.89 33.67
CA GLY A 91 5.88 -13.79 33.12
C GLY A 91 6.37 -13.26 31.77
N ASN A 92 7.39 -13.87 31.15
CA ASN A 92 7.90 -13.43 29.85
C ASN A 92 6.92 -13.81 28.73
N LEU A 93 6.76 -12.91 27.76
CA LEU A 93 5.99 -13.20 26.55
C LEU A 93 6.73 -14.20 25.65
N TYR A 94 6.12 -15.35 25.43
CA TYR A 94 6.56 -16.37 24.49
C TYR A 94 5.59 -16.43 23.29
N ILE A 95 6.15 -16.32 22.09
CA ILE A 95 5.41 -16.45 20.83
C ILE A 95 6.05 -17.53 19.99
N GLY A 96 5.39 -18.69 19.91
CA GLY A 96 5.87 -19.81 19.11
C GLY A 96 5.78 -19.49 17.61
N ARG A 97 6.89 -19.61 16.87
CA ARG A 97 6.97 -19.31 15.43
C ARG A 97 5.89 -20.04 14.61
N LYS A 98 5.70 -21.34 14.83
CA LYS A 98 4.68 -22.13 14.12
C LYS A 98 3.27 -21.64 14.46
N ALA A 99 2.99 -21.39 15.73
CA ALA A 99 1.69 -20.89 16.16
C ALA A 99 1.38 -19.52 15.55
N LEU A 100 2.35 -18.61 15.53
CA LEU A 100 2.20 -17.30 14.90
C LEU A 100 1.91 -17.41 13.41
N ARG A 101 2.69 -18.21 12.67
CA ARG A 101 2.47 -18.46 11.24
C ARG A 101 1.09 -19.05 10.99
N ASP A 102 0.70 -20.09 11.72
CA ASP A 102 -0.58 -20.76 11.52
C ASP A 102 -1.75 -19.81 11.84
N ALA A 103 -1.64 -18.98 12.88
CA ALA A 103 -2.64 -17.96 13.21
C ALA A 103 -2.73 -16.82 12.17
N LEU A 104 -1.59 -16.39 11.64
CA LEU A 104 -1.52 -15.40 10.56
C LEU A 104 -2.24 -15.91 9.30
N PHE A 105 -1.92 -17.13 8.86
CA PHE A 105 -2.53 -17.75 7.67
C PHE A 105 -4.01 -18.08 7.88
N ALA A 106 -4.47 -18.20 9.13
CA ALA A 106 -5.89 -18.36 9.47
C ALA A 106 -6.69 -17.05 9.45
N THR A 107 -6.09 -15.92 9.06
CA THR A 107 -6.77 -14.62 9.00
C THR A 107 -7.93 -14.64 7.99
N LYS A 108 -9.13 -14.32 8.46
CA LYS A 108 -10.35 -14.18 7.64
C LYS A 108 -11.14 -12.96 8.11
N GLY A 109 -11.65 -12.19 7.15
CA GLY A 109 -12.55 -11.07 7.43
C GLY A 109 -11.91 -9.91 8.23
N PHE A 110 -10.58 -9.79 8.23
CA PHE A 110 -9.89 -8.73 8.96
C PHE A 110 -10.20 -7.37 8.31
N ARG A 111 -10.72 -6.42 9.10
CA ARG A 111 -11.13 -5.09 8.60
C ARG A 111 -9.93 -4.14 8.59
N GLY A 112 -9.15 -4.21 7.51
CA GLY A 112 -7.99 -3.35 7.27
C GLY A 112 -8.36 -1.95 6.75
N VAL A 113 -7.33 -1.16 6.49
CA VAL A 113 -7.44 0.13 5.79
C VAL A 113 -7.50 -0.04 4.27
N THR A 114 -7.02 -1.17 3.74
CA THR A 114 -7.07 -1.51 2.30
C THR A 114 -8.25 -2.43 1.94
N GLY A 115 -9.23 -2.60 2.83
CA GLY A 115 -10.41 -3.44 2.60
C GLY A 115 -10.55 -4.59 3.60
N THR A 116 -11.19 -5.68 3.17
CA THR A 116 -11.44 -6.85 4.03
C THR A 116 -10.48 -7.99 3.72
N ILE A 117 -9.49 -8.19 4.58
CA ILE A 117 -8.36 -9.09 4.35
C ILE A 117 -8.70 -10.52 4.78
N THR A 118 -8.53 -11.45 3.86
CA THR A 118 -8.67 -12.88 4.07
C THR A 118 -7.52 -13.60 3.39
N CYS A 119 -6.81 -14.46 4.13
CA CYS A 119 -5.72 -15.24 3.58
C CYS A 119 -6.25 -16.44 2.79
N ASN A 120 -5.66 -16.71 1.63
CA ASN A 120 -5.95 -17.90 0.83
C ASN A 120 -5.00 -19.07 1.20
N LYS A 121 -5.18 -20.22 0.53
CA LYS A 121 -4.37 -21.43 0.78
C LYS A 121 -2.88 -21.29 0.43
N PHE A 122 -2.50 -20.28 -0.34
CA PHE A 122 -1.13 -19.97 -0.73
C PHE A 122 -0.47 -18.96 0.22
N GLY A 123 -1.25 -18.34 1.12
CA GLY A 123 -0.77 -17.30 2.03
C GLY A 123 -0.96 -15.88 1.52
N ASP A 124 -1.65 -15.68 0.40
CA ASP A 124 -1.98 -14.32 -0.06
C ASP A 124 -3.12 -13.76 0.78
N CYS A 125 -2.87 -12.63 1.44
CA CYS A 125 -3.79 -11.98 2.36
C CYS A 125 -4.06 -10.55 1.85
N ALA A 126 -5.05 -10.38 0.97
CA ALA A 126 -5.36 -9.08 0.38
C ALA A 126 -6.82 -8.97 -0.07
N ASP A 127 -7.27 -7.73 -0.27
CA ASP A 127 -8.49 -7.35 -1.01
C ASP A 127 -8.04 -6.42 -2.16
N PRO A 128 -7.51 -6.98 -3.26
CA PRO A 128 -6.76 -6.19 -4.23
C PRO A 128 -7.66 -5.17 -4.95
N LYS A 129 -7.29 -3.89 -4.86
CA LYS A 129 -7.83 -2.78 -5.66
C LYS A 129 -6.68 -2.19 -6.47
N ILE A 130 -6.66 -2.43 -7.78
CA ILE A 130 -5.59 -1.98 -8.67
C ILE A 130 -6.17 -1.00 -9.69
N ALA A 131 -5.45 0.07 -9.96
CA ALA A 131 -5.81 1.07 -10.95
C ALA A 131 -4.65 1.35 -11.92
N VAL A 132 -5.02 1.88 -13.09
CA VAL A 132 -4.12 2.45 -14.08
C VAL A 132 -4.16 3.96 -13.95
N TYR A 133 -2.97 4.55 -13.97
CA TYR A 133 -2.75 5.98 -13.87
C TYR A 133 -1.93 6.49 -15.05
N ILE A 134 -2.04 7.77 -15.35
CA ILE A 134 -1.18 8.50 -16.27
C ILE A 134 -0.58 9.73 -15.58
N SER A 135 0.74 9.89 -15.71
CA SER A 135 1.47 11.03 -15.17
C SER A 135 1.36 12.22 -16.12
N ASN A 136 0.78 13.33 -15.69
CA ASN A 136 0.63 14.54 -16.52
C ASN A 136 1.63 15.64 -16.12
N SER A 137 2.42 15.41 -15.08
CA SER A 137 3.39 16.35 -14.55
C SER A 137 4.69 15.62 -14.16
N SER A 138 5.82 16.31 -14.25
CA SER A 138 7.10 15.86 -13.69
C SER A 138 7.38 16.42 -12.29
N ASP A 139 6.56 17.35 -11.80
CA ASP A 139 6.70 18.00 -10.48
C ASP A 139 6.37 17.03 -9.32
N PRO A 140 7.35 16.64 -8.48
CA PRO A 140 7.13 15.76 -7.34
C PRO A 140 6.19 16.35 -6.28
N ALA A 141 6.08 17.69 -6.20
CA ALA A 141 5.22 18.35 -5.22
C ALA A 141 3.72 18.21 -5.56
N LYS A 142 3.40 17.90 -6.82
CA LYS A 142 2.02 17.63 -7.26
C LYS A 142 1.60 16.19 -7.04
N TRP A 143 2.50 15.32 -6.56
CA TRP A 143 2.20 13.91 -6.35
C TRP A 143 1.09 13.73 -5.30
N ASN A 144 -0.08 13.37 -5.78
CA ASN A 144 -1.29 13.05 -5.05
C ASN A 144 -2.10 12.02 -5.87
N PRO A 145 -1.92 10.71 -5.62
CA PRO A 145 -2.52 9.64 -6.42
C PRO A 145 -4.04 9.80 -6.62
N GLY A 146 -4.47 9.81 -7.89
CA GLY A 146 -5.86 10.08 -8.27
C GLY A 146 -6.02 11.46 -8.92
N GLU A 147 -5.28 12.45 -8.43
CA GLU A 147 -5.17 13.78 -9.04
C GLU A 147 -3.95 13.86 -9.96
N GLU A 148 -2.76 13.54 -9.44
CA GLU A 148 -1.51 13.41 -10.20
C GLU A 148 -0.58 12.38 -9.53
N PRO A 149 -0.24 11.25 -10.17
CA PRO A 149 -0.73 10.85 -11.49
C PRO A 149 -2.25 10.65 -11.49
N LYS A 150 -2.88 11.00 -12.62
CA LYS A 150 -4.34 10.94 -12.79
C LYS A 150 -4.77 9.49 -12.98
N LYS A 151 -5.75 9.05 -12.21
CA LYS A 151 -6.39 7.75 -12.42
C LYS A 151 -7.19 7.75 -13.73
N ILE A 152 -7.02 6.72 -14.56
CA ILE A 152 -7.71 6.59 -15.86
C ILE A 152 -8.54 5.31 -15.99
N TYR A 153 -8.32 4.32 -15.12
CA TYR A 153 -9.07 3.07 -15.09
C TYR A 153 -8.79 2.32 -13.77
N PRO A 154 -9.71 1.48 -13.27
CA PRO A 154 -11.15 1.55 -13.51
C PRO A 154 -11.76 2.81 -12.87
#